data_AF-A0A7X8WS00-F1
#
_entry.id   AF-A0A7X8WS00-F1
#
_cell.length_a   1.000
_cell.length_b   1.000
_cell.length_c   1.000
_cell.angle_alpha   90.00
_cell.angle_beta   90.00
_cell.angle_gamma   90.00
#
_symmetry.space_group_name_H-M   'P 1'
#
loop_
_entity.id
_entity.type
_entity.pdbx_description
1 polymer ?
#
loop_
_entity_poly.entity_id
_entity_poly.type
_entity_poly.pdbx_seq_one_letter_code
_entity_poly.pdbx_strand_id
1 'polypeptide(L)'
;MTQQQVDLLLQAGASPIGLDFAARWADATFMVAADTSQARRIRTDLRTRAARAGRSPDDITTLMGVQPVVGKTDEEAQAKLQQQKDLIDPWTAWQDLATLFRADPNDWELADSAEDFLKRQRGATGAAGFENIVAQVVADGATTLGALAVIGALAQFKPILVGSAETVAQEMQAMVEQGATDGFMIMATVVPESFTSFAQVIARLNGRT
;
A
#
# COMPACT_ATOMS: atom_id res chain seq x y z
N MET A 1 -22.24 -16.95 -20.59
CA MET A 1 -21.25 -16.62 -19.56
C MET A 1 -20.96 -17.91 -18.81
N THR A 2 -19.83 -18.56 -19.10
CA THR A 2 -19.40 -19.71 -18.32
C THR A 2 -19.01 -19.22 -16.93
N GLN A 3 -19.75 -19.63 -15.90
CA GLN A 3 -19.29 -19.59 -14.52
C GLN A 3 -17.84 -20.11 -14.50
N GLN A 4 -16.91 -19.35 -13.91
CA GLN A 4 -15.60 -19.90 -13.57
C GLN A 4 -15.84 -21.16 -12.71
N GLN A 5 -15.41 -22.32 -13.19
CA GLN A 5 -15.56 -23.60 -12.49
C GLN A 5 -14.53 -23.75 -11.35
N VAL A 6 -13.60 -22.79 -11.22
CA VAL A 6 -12.56 -22.68 -10.21
C VAL A 6 -12.58 -21.25 -9.67
N ASP A 7 -12.63 -21.09 -8.36
CA ASP A 7 -12.61 -19.78 -7.71
C ASP A 7 -11.28 -19.06 -7.99
N LEU A 8 -11.35 -17.74 -8.23
CA LEU A 8 -10.17 -16.91 -8.43
C LEU A 8 -9.36 -16.81 -7.12
N LEU A 9 -8.09 -17.19 -7.16
CA LEU A 9 -7.22 -17.21 -6.00
C LEU A 9 -6.44 -15.90 -5.85
N LEU A 10 -6.85 -15.07 -4.88
CA LEU A 10 -6.08 -13.91 -4.44
C LEU A 10 -5.08 -14.28 -3.34
N GLN A 11 -3.88 -13.70 -3.41
CA GLN A 11 -2.83 -13.85 -2.41
C GLN A 11 -2.28 -12.48 -1.98
N ALA A 12 -1.83 -12.31 -0.73
CA ALA A 12 -1.41 -11.01 -0.19
C ALA A 12 -0.09 -11.05 0.63
N GLY A 13 0.72 -12.10 0.45
CA GLY A 13 1.91 -12.34 1.26
C GLY A 13 3.19 -11.94 0.52
N ALA A 14 3.85 -10.89 0.99
CA ALA A 14 5.09 -10.37 0.42
C ALA A 14 6.38 -11.08 0.91
N SER A 15 6.27 -12.11 1.77
CA SER A 15 7.43 -12.88 2.23
C SER A 15 7.95 -13.80 1.11
N PRO A 16 9.21 -14.28 1.15
CA PRO A 16 9.72 -15.22 0.15
C PRO A 16 8.83 -16.46 -0.03
N ILE A 17 8.33 -17.02 1.08
CA ILE A 17 7.39 -18.15 1.07
C ILE A 17 6.04 -17.74 0.45
N GLY A 18 5.55 -16.55 0.78
CA GLY A 18 4.32 -16.00 0.20
C GLY A 18 4.42 -15.81 -1.31
N LEU A 19 5.54 -15.26 -1.80
CA LEU A 19 5.80 -15.08 -3.22
C LEU A 19 5.96 -16.42 -3.95
N ASP A 20 6.58 -17.43 -3.33
CA ASP A 20 6.65 -18.79 -3.91
C ASP A 20 5.27 -19.44 -4.00
N PHE A 21 4.41 -19.23 -3.00
CA PHE A 21 3.03 -19.71 -3.04
C PHE A 21 2.23 -18.99 -4.14
N ALA A 22 2.32 -17.66 -4.20
CA ALA A 22 1.64 -16.86 -5.21
C ALA A 22 2.07 -17.25 -6.63
N ALA A 23 3.39 -17.40 -6.84
CA ALA A 23 3.96 -17.82 -8.11
C ALA A 23 3.38 -19.15 -8.63
N ARG A 24 3.08 -20.10 -7.73
CA ARG A 24 2.56 -21.43 -8.08
C ARG A 24 1.05 -21.45 -8.28
N TRP A 25 0.31 -20.64 -7.53
CA TRP A 25 -1.13 -20.86 -7.39
C TRP A 25 -2.01 -19.63 -7.64
N ALA A 26 -1.51 -18.42 -7.41
CA ALA A 26 -2.36 -17.23 -7.42
C ALA A 26 -2.70 -16.79 -8.85
N ASP A 27 -3.94 -16.36 -9.04
CA ASP A 27 -4.40 -15.64 -10.24
C ASP A 27 -4.15 -14.14 -10.11
N ALA A 28 -4.23 -13.63 -8.88
CA ALA A 28 -3.89 -12.26 -8.56
C ALA A 28 -3.16 -12.15 -7.21
N THR A 29 -2.22 -11.22 -7.11
CA THR A 29 -1.58 -10.86 -5.85
C THR A 29 -1.87 -9.42 -5.50
N PHE A 30 -2.24 -9.20 -4.25
CA PHE A 30 -2.13 -7.89 -3.64
C PHE A 30 -0.69 -7.66 -3.21
N MET A 31 -0.16 -6.48 -3.52
CA MET A 31 1.17 -6.06 -3.12
C MET A 31 1.14 -4.71 -2.45
N VAL A 32 1.84 -4.61 -1.33
CA VAL A 32 2.16 -3.34 -0.70
C VAL A 32 3.59 -3.01 -1.10
N ALA A 33 3.76 -1.84 -1.70
CA ALA A 33 5.06 -1.29 -2.04
C ALA A 33 5.10 0.17 -1.64
N ALA A 34 6.22 0.62 -1.07
CA ALA A 34 6.42 2.02 -0.69
C ALA A 34 6.53 2.95 -1.91
N ASP A 35 7.06 2.44 -3.02
CA ASP A 35 7.28 3.21 -4.26
C ASP A 35 7.25 2.31 -5.51
N THR A 36 7.27 2.93 -6.69
CA THR A 36 7.30 2.27 -8.01
C THR A 36 8.49 1.32 -8.19
N SER A 37 9.68 1.67 -7.69
CA SER A 37 10.88 0.84 -7.80
C SER A 37 10.74 -0.46 -7.00
N GLN A 38 10.29 -0.35 -5.75
CA GLN A 38 10.00 -1.50 -4.90
C GLN A 38 8.90 -2.38 -5.52
N ALA A 39 7.84 -1.76 -6.06
CA ALA A 39 6.77 -2.48 -6.73
C ALA A 39 7.30 -3.28 -7.93
N ARG A 40 8.10 -2.67 -8.81
CA ARG A 40 8.76 -3.33 -9.95
C ARG A 40 9.63 -4.50 -9.50
N ARG A 41 10.38 -4.36 -8.40
CA ARG A 41 11.21 -5.44 -7.86
C ARG A 41 10.37 -6.64 -7.44
N ILE A 42 9.29 -6.40 -6.69
CA ILE A 42 8.36 -7.44 -6.23
C ILE A 42 7.72 -8.14 -7.43
N ARG A 43 7.20 -7.37 -8.39
CA ARG A 43 6.57 -7.90 -9.61
C ARG A 43 7.55 -8.73 -10.45
N THR A 44 8.79 -8.25 -10.61
CA THR A 44 9.83 -8.98 -11.36
C THR A 44 10.23 -10.29 -10.68
N ASP A 45 10.37 -10.30 -9.35
CA ASP A 45 10.66 -11.50 -8.59
C ASP A 45 9.53 -12.53 -8.71
N LEU A 46 8.28 -12.10 -8.54
CA LEU A 46 7.10 -12.96 -8.68
C LEU A 46 7.03 -13.59 -10.09
N ARG A 47 7.21 -12.78 -11.14
CA ARG A 47 7.23 -13.24 -12.54
C ARG A 47 8.33 -14.27 -12.78
N THR A 48 9.51 -14.04 -12.20
CA THR A 48 10.63 -14.99 -12.28
C THR A 48 10.31 -16.32 -11.59
N ARG A 49 9.68 -16.26 -10.42
CA ARG A 49 9.24 -17.46 -9.67
C ARG A 49 8.14 -18.22 -10.40
N ALA A 50 7.20 -17.52 -11.03
CA ALA A 50 6.12 -18.14 -11.82
C ALA A 50 6.69 -18.96 -12.98
N ALA A 51 7.62 -18.38 -13.75
CA ALA A 51 8.33 -19.08 -14.81
C ALA A 51 9.07 -20.33 -14.30
N ARG A 52 9.76 -20.22 -13.15
CA ARG A 52 10.43 -21.38 -12.51
C ARG A 52 9.46 -22.46 -12.04
N ALA A 53 8.23 -22.08 -11.71
CA ALA A 53 7.15 -23.00 -11.34
C ALA A 53 6.42 -23.59 -12.56
N GLY A 54 6.80 -23.24 -13.79
CA GLY A 54 6.17 -23.73 -15.02
C GLY A 54 4.88 -23.00 -15.41
N ARG A 55 4.59 -21.84 -14.82
CA ARG A 55 3.47 -20.96 -15.18
C ARG A 55 3.92 -19.84 -16.10
N SER A 56 3.00 -19.28 -16.89
CA SER A 56 3.29 -18.03 -17.59
C SER A 56 3.45 -16.91 -16.55
N PRO A 57 4.48 -16.06 -16.65
CA PRO A 57 4.58 -14.85 -15.83
C PRO A 57 3.37 -13.91 -15.94
N ASP A 58 2.61 -14.02 -17.03
CA ASP A 58 1.41 -13.23 -17.30
C ASP A 58 0.12 -13.85 -16.75
N ASP A 59 0.20 -15.07 -16.16
CA ASP A 59 -0.95 -15.71 -15.50
C ASP A 59 -1.24 -15.12 -14.10
N ILE A 60 -0.43 -14.16 -13.64
CA ILE A 60 -0.54 -13.58 -12.30
C ILE A 60 -0.70 -12.07 -12.42
N THR A 61 -1.88 -11.58 -12.06
CA THR A 61 -2.17 -10.14 -12.00
C THR A 61 -1.61 -9.54 -10.71
N THR A 62 -0.80 -8.50 -10.80
CA THR A 62 -0.31 -7.75 -9.64
C THR A 62 -1.19 -6.52 -9.37
N LEU A 63 -1.64 -6.38 -8.12
CA LEU A 63 -2.52 -5.30 -7.67
C LEU A 63 -1.84 -4.53 -6.53
N MET A 64 -1.36 -3.33 -6.83
CA MET A 64 -0.70 -2.46 -5.85
C MET A 64 -1.73 -1.71 -5.00
N GLY A 65 -1.56 -1.74 -3.69
CA GLY A 65 -2.38 -0.96 -2.77
C GLY A 65 -2.08 0.52 -2.83
N VAL A 66 -3.10 1.35 -3.07
CA VAL A 66 -2.99 2.80 -3.08
C VAL A 66 -4.17 3.44 -2.37
N GLN A 67 -3.94 4.61 -1.79
CA GLN A 67 -4.97 5.43 -1.15
C GLN A 67 -5.17 6.73 -1.93
N PRO A 68 -6.20 6.82 -2.78
CA PRO A 68 -6.49 8.05 -3.50
C PRO A 68 -7.22 9.06 -2.61
N VAL A 69 -6.70 10.28 -2.54
CA VAL A 69 -7.37 11.46 -1.98
C VAL A 69 -7.65 12.41 -3.12
N VAL A 70 -8.90 12.39 -3.59
CA VAL A 70 -9.32 13.10 -4.80
C VAL A 70 -10.14 14.33 -4.44
N GLY A 71 -9.73 15.48 -4.96
CA GLY A 71 -10.45 16.77 -4.90
C GLY A 71 -10.84 17.26 -6.30
N LYS A 72 -11.58 18.38 -6.38
CA LYS A 72 -11.86 19.03 -7.67
C LYS A 72 -10.60 19.66 -8.28
N THR A 73 -9.70 20.15 -7.43
CA THR A 73 -8.36 20.62 -7.80
C THR A 73 -7.31 19.94 -6.92
N ASP A 74 -6.05 20.10 -7.27
CA ASP A 74 -4.94 19.54 -6.49
C ASP A 74 -4.87 20.16 -5.09
N GLU A 75 -5.15 21.47 -4.98
CA GLU A 75 -5.18 22.19 -3.71
C GLU A 75 -6.32 21.69 -2.80
N GLU A 76 -7.49 21.43 -3.37
CA GLU A 76 -8.63 20.86 -2.62
C GLU A 76 -8.29 19.46 -2.09
N ALA A 77 -7.61 18.64 -2.90
CA ALA A 77 -7.16 17.31 -2.50
C ALA A 77 -6.12 17.36 -1.37
N GLN A 78 -5.16 18.29 -1.43
CA GLN A 78 -4.17 18.50 -0.37
C GLN A 78 -4.82 18.99 0.93
N ALA A 79 -5.77 19.93 0.84
CA ALA A 79 -6.54 20.37 2.00
C ALA A 79 -7.35 19.22 2.62
N LYS A 80 -7.95 18.35 1.80
CA LYS A 80 -8.65 17.15 2.26
C LYS A 80 -7.72 16.16 2.95
N LEU A 81 -6.53 15.92 2.40
CA LEU A 81 -5.51 15.09 3.05
C LEU A 81 -5.11 15.65 4.41
N GLN A 82 -4.85 16.95 4.49
CA GLN A 82 -4.48 17.61 5.74
C GLN A 82 -5.60 17.49 6.78
N GLN A 83 -6.86 17.72 6.37
CA GLN A 83 -8.02 17.53 7.26
C GLN A 83 -8.11 16.09 7.78
N GLN A 84 -7.90 15.08 6.92
CA GLN A 84 -7.88 13.67 7.34
C GLN A 84 -6.76 13.41 8.35
N LYS A 85 -5.57 13.98 8.13
CA LYS A 85 -4.44 13.87 9.03
C LYS A 85 -4.71 14.54 10.38
N ASP A 86 -5.35 15.69 10.41
CA ASP A 86 -5.67 16.44 11.63
C ASP A 86 -6.72 15.74 12.50
N LEU A 87 -7.50 14.82 11.92
CA LEU A 87 -8.47 13.99 12.66
C LEU A 87 -7.81 12.79 13.36
N ILE A 88 -6.54 12.50 13.10
CA ILE A 88 -5.83 11.38 13.72
C ILE A 88 -5.28 11.82 15.06
N ASP A 89 -5.75 11.18 16.13
CA ASP A 89 -5.10 11.27 17.44
C ASP A 89 -3.78 10.48 17.43
N PRO A 90 -2.60 11.13 17.59
CA PRO A 90 -1.32 10.45 17.46
C PRO A 90 -1.09 9.36 18.50
N TRP A 91 -1.65 9.52 19.70
CA TRP A 91 -1.50 8.52 20.77
C TRP A 91 -2.28 7.25 20.45
N THR A 92 -3.54 7.38 20.03
CA THR A 92 -4.37 6.25 19.59
C THR A 92 -3.72 5.53 18.41
N ALA A 93 -3.24 6.29 17.41
CA ALA A 93 -2.52 5.72 16.28
C ALA A 93 -1.25 4.97 16.71
N TRP A 94 -0.56 5.47 17.73
CA TRP A 94 0.61 4.80 18.30
C TRP A 94 0.26 3.50 19.00
N GLN A 95 -0.83 3.47 19.77
CA GLN A 95 -1.31 2.25 20.43
C GLN A 95 -1.61 1.13 19.41
N ASP A 96 -2.23 1.49 18.29
CA ASP A 96 -2.49 0.54 17.20
C ASP A 96 -1.19 0.01 16.57
N LEU A 97 -0.23 0.91 16.29
CA LEU A 97 1.06 0.53 15.71
C LEU A 97 1.88 -0.35 16.68
N ALA A 98 1.97 0.03 17.96
CA ALA A 98 2.65 -0.75 18.98
C ALA A 98 2.06 -2.16 19.11
N THR A 99 0.73 -2.28 19.01
CA THR A 99 0.03 -3.58 19.02
C THR A 99 0.47 -4.47 17.86
N LEU A 100 0.61 -3.93 16.64
CA LEU A 100 1.11 -4.69 15.48
C LEU A 100 2.53 -5.22 15.72
N PHE A 101 3.37 -4.43 16.39
CA PHE A 101 4.73 -4.80 16.77
C PHE A 101 4.82 -5.57 18.10
N ARG A 102 3.70 -5.94 18.71
CA ARG A 102 3.63 -6.66 19.99
C ARG A 102 4.41 -5.95 21.12
N ALA A 103 4.43 -4.63 21.09
CA ALA A 103 5.03 -3.77 22.11
C ALA A 103 3.97 -3.21 23.05
N ASP A 104 4.34 -2.91 24.30
CA ASP A 104 3.50 -2.09 25.17
C ASP A 104 3.67 -0.61 24.76
N PRO A 105 2.60 0.09 24.36
CA PRO A 105 2.70 1.49 23.96
C PRO A 105 3.15 2.42 25.10
N ASN A 106 2.97 2.03 26.37
CA ASN A 106 3.36 2.85 27.53
C ASN A 106 4.86 2.83 27.82
N ASP A 107 5.62 1.93 27.19
CA ASP A 107 7.10 1.89 27.29
C ASP A 107 7.78 2.99 26.44
N TRP A 108 7.01 3.78 25.69
CA TRP A 108 7.49 4.72 24.68
C TRP A 108 6.73 6.04 24.70
N GLU A 109 7.42 7.10 24.32
CA GLU A 109 6.85 8.42 24.06
C GLU A 109 6.72 8.67 22.55
N LEU A 110 5.75 9.48 22.14
CA LEU A 110 5.55 9.81 20.71
C LEU A 110 6.75 10.51 20.07
N ALA A 111 7.59 11.16 20.87
CA ALA A 111 8.81 11.83 20.42
C ALA A 111 10.00 10.88 20.27
N ASP A 112 9.89 9.63 20.73
CA ASP A 112 10.98 8.66 20.65
C ASP A 112 11.33 8.32 19.20
N SER A 113 12.57 7.87 19.02
CA SER A 113 13.14 7.45 17.74
C SER A 113 12.40 6.23 17.18
N ALA A 114 11.80 6.40 16.01
CA ALA A 114 11.17 5.32 15.28
C ALA A 114 12.20 4.26 14.83
N GLU A 115 13.44 4.68 14.52
CA GLU A 115 14.51 3.76 14.14
C GLU A 115 14.89 2.83 15.31
N ASP A 116 15.02 3.37 16.52
CA ASP A 116 15.39 2.58 17.69
C ASP A 116 14.28 1.63 18.11
N PHE A 117 13.02 2.06 17.99
CA PHE A 117 11.86 1.18 18.15
C PHE A 117 11.91 0.00 17.18
N LEU A 118 12.10 0.25 15.89
CA LEU A 118 12.14 -0.81 14.88
C LEU A 118 13.31 -1.77 15.08
N LYS A 119 14.48 -1.28 15.52
CA LYS A 119 15.62 -2.13 15.89
C LYS A 119 15.27 -3.05 17.06
N ARG A 120 14.62 -2.51 18.10
CA ARG A 120 14.24 -3.26 19.31
C ARG A 120 13.12 -4.27 19.05
N GLN A 121 12.18 -3.96 18.16
CA GLN A 121 11.03 -4.80 17.84
C GLN A 121 11.17 -5.63 16.56
N ARG A 122 12.39 -5.76 16.03
CA ARG A 122 12.62 -6.50 14.78
C ARG A 122 12.18 -7.95 14.91
N GLY A 123 11.37 -8.42 13.96
CA GLY A 123 10.83 -9.77 13.93
C GLY A 123 9.60 -10.00 14.81
N ALA A 124 9.15 -9.00 15.57
CA ALA A 124 8.03 -9.15 16.49
C ALA A 124 6.68 -9.37 15.77
N THR A 125 6.53 -8.88 14.55
CA THR A 125 5.26 -8.96 13.81
C THR A 125 5.02 -10.35 13.21
N GLY A 126 6.09 -11.11 12.98
CA GLY A 126 6.05 -12.33 12.14
C GLY A 126 5.88 -12.05 10.64
N ALA A 127 5.85 -10.78 10.23
CA ALA A 127 5.65 -10.32 8.87
C ALA A 127 6.81 -9.42 8.40
N ALA A 128 7.96 -10.04 8.10
CA ALA A 128 9.18 -9.31 7.69
C ALA A 128 8.96 -8.32 6.52
N GLY A 129 8.02 -8.62 5.61
CA GLY A 129 7.64 -7.71 4.54
C GLY A 129 7.02 -6.41 5.05
N PHE A 130 6.11 -6.50 6.02
CA PHE A 130 5.50 -5.34 6.67
C PHE A 130 6.56 -4.52 7.42
N GLU A 131 7.40 -5.16 8.23
CA GLU A 131 8.47 -4.44 8.95
C GLU A 131 9.46 -3.72 8.01
N ASN A 132 9.73 -4.28 6.83
CA ASN A 132 10.57 -3.61 5.82
C ASN A 132 9.90 -2.37 5.22
N ILE A 133 8.57 -2.40 5.02
CA ILE A 133 7.81 -1.24 4.55
C ILE A 133 7.87 -0.13 5.61
N VAL A 134 7.63 -0.46 6.88
CA VAL A 134 7.69 0.51 7.98
C VAL A 134 9.10 1.09 8.11
N ALA A 135 10.15 0.27 7.98
CA ALA A 135 11.54 0.73 7.99
C ALA A 135 11.87 1.68 6.83
N GLN A 136 11.31 1.44 5.64
CA GLN A 136 11.48 2.36 4.51
C GLN A 136 10.83 3.72 4.80
N VAL A 137 9.62 3.73 5.36
CA VAL A 137 8.94 4.98 5.76
C VAL A 137 9.73 5.77 6.81
N VAL A 138 10.39 5.09 7.76
CA VAL A 138 11.32 5.74 8.70
C VAL A 138 12.51 6.34 7.97
N ALA A 139 13.12 5.59 7.04
CA ALA A 139 14.25 6.06 6.23
C ALA A 139 13.88 7.27 5.34
N ASP A 140 12.62 7.37 4.92
CA ASP A 140 12.09 8.46 4.10
C ASP A 140 11.70 9.71 4.93
N GLY A 141 11.86 9.67 6.26
CA GLY A 141 11.79 10.85 7.12
C GLY A 141 10.81 10.78 8.30
N ALA A 142 10.07 9.68 8.47
CA ALA A 142 9.20 9.47 9.63
C ALA A 142 10.02 9.07 10.87
N THR A 143 10.80 10.01 11.41
CA THR A 143 11.84 9.74 12.42
C THR A 143 11.32 9.55 13.84
N THR A 144 10.10 9.98 14.16
CA THR A 144 9.48 9.82 15.48
C THR A 144 8.31 8.83 15.46
N LEU A 145 8.02 8.21 16.61
CA LEU A 145 6.89 7.28 16.75
C LEU A 145 5.55 7.93 16.44
N GLY A 146 5.32 9.17 16.86
CA GLY A 146 4.10 9.91 16.54
C GLY A 146 3.94 10.16 15.04
N ALA A 147 5.00 10.55 14.34
CA ALA A 147 4.95 10.74 12.89
C ALA A 147 4.70 9.42 12.16
N LEU A 148 5.41 8.36 12.55
CA LEU A 148 5.26 7.03 11.97
C LEU A 148 3.85 6.48 12.20
N ALA A 149 3.32 6.64 13.41
CA ALA A 149 1.97 6.22 13.78
C ALA A 149 0.90 6.95 12.96
N VAL A 150 1.01 8.26 12.79
CA VAL A 150 0.08 9.04 11.96
C VAL A 150 0.10 8.57 10.50
N ILE A 151 1.28 8.28 9.92
CA ILE A 151 1.39 7.72 8.56
C ILE A 151 0.73 6.34 8.48
N GLY A 152 0.96 5.49 9.48
CA GLY A 152 0.35 4.17 9.61
C GLY A 152 -1.18 4.24 9.71
N ALA A 153 -1.71 5.12 10.53
CA ALA A 153 -3.16 5.31 10.68
C ALA A 153 -3.79 5.91 9.41
N LEU A 154 -3.10 6.85 8.76
CA LEU A 154 -3.62 7.54 7.58
C LEU A 154 -3.75 6.63 6.37
N ALA A 155 -2.70 5.85 6.06
CA ALA A 155 -2.64 5.08 4.81
C ALA A 155 -2.10 3.65 4.96
N GLN A 156 -1.89 3.18 6.19
CA GLN A 156 -1.33 1.86 6.47
C GLN A 156 -0.01 1.62 5.71
N PHE A 157 0.83 2.67 5.65
CA PHE A 157 2.11 2.70 4.97
C PHE A 157 2.05 2.44 3.45
N LYS A 158 0.88 2.66 2.82
CA LYS A 158 0.71 2.60 1.36
C LYS A 158 0.88 4.00 0.76
N PRO A 159 1.23 4.09 -0.54
CA PRO A 159 1.26 5.37 -1.24
C PRO A 159 -0.11 6.06 -1.22
N ILE A 160 -0.09 7.36 -0.95
CA ILE A 160 -1.26 8.23 -1.01
C ILE A 160 -1.18 9.01 -2.32
N LEU A 161 -2.15 8.81 -3.21
CA LEU A 161 -2.23 9.54 -4.48
C LEU A 161 -3.14 10.74 -4.27
N VAL A 162 -2.59 11.95 -4.30
CA VAL A 162 -3.29 13.16 -3.86
C VAL A 162 -3.38 14.15 -5.00
N GLY A 163 -4.60 14.49 -5.41
CA GLY A 163 -4.79 15.52 -6.43
C GLY A 163 -6.20 15.56 -6.99
N SER A 164 -6.35 16.30 -8.07
CA SER A 164 -7.51 16.24 -8.93
C SER A 164 -7.66 14.84 -9.55
N ALA A 165 -8.86 14.54 -10.07
CA ALA A 165 -9.09 13.28 -10.77
C ALA A 165 -8.11 13.05 -11.94
N GLU A 166 -7.66 14.13 -12.57
CA GLU A 166 -6.70 14.10 -13.68
C GLU A 166 -5.28 13.75 -13.17
N THR A 167 -4.83 14.42 -12.12
CA THR A 167 -3.51 14.19 -11.51
C THR A 167 -3.38 12.75 -11.02
N VAL A 168 -4.39 12.26 -10.29
CA VAL A 168 -4.38 10.87 -9.79
C VAL A 168 -4.43 9.86 -10.93
N ALA A 169 -5.23 10.11 -11.99
CA ALA A 169 -5.27 9.22 -13.16
C ALA A 169 -3.90 9.15 -13.87
N GLN A 170 -3.22 10.29 -14.02
CA GLN A 170 -1.89 10.36 -14.62
C GLN A 170 -0.85 9.60 -13.79
N GLU A 171 -0.87 9.73 -12.48
CA GLU A 171 0.04 9.03 -11.58
C GLU A 171 -0.17 7.50 -11.63
N MET A 172 -1.43 7.06 -11.58
CA MET A 172 -1.78 5.63 -11.72
C MET A 172 -1.36 5.06 -13.08
N GLN A 173 -1.57 5.81 -14.17
CA GLN A 173 -1.13 5.41 -15.50
C GLN A 173 0.40 5.28 -15.56
N ALA A 174 1.12 6.27 -15.03
CA ALA A 174 2.59 6.25 -15.00
C ALA A 174 3.13 5.03 -14.23
N MET A 175 2.51 4.66 -13.11
CA MET A 175 2.90 3.46 -12.34
C MET A 175 2.72 2.17 -13.17
N VAL A 176 1.62 2.04 -13.92
CA VAL A 176 1.38 0.88 -14.80
C VAL A 176 2.37 0.86 -15.97
N GLU A 177 2.58 1.99 -16.65
CA GLU A 177 3.50 2.12 -17.79
C GLU A 177 4.95 1.83 -17.39
N GLN A 178 5.34 2.20 -16.18
CA GLN A 178 6.67 1.89 -15.61
C GLN A 178 6.79 0.43 -15.15
N GLY A 179 5.71 -0.35 -15.26
CA GLY A 179 5.67 -1.77 -14.92
C GLY A 179 5.64 -2.05 -13.41
N ALA A 180 5.17 -1.09 -12.60
CA ALA A 180 5.03 -1.26 -11.16
C ALA A 180 3.97 -2.29 -10.79
N THR A 181 2.86 -2.30 -11.53
CA THR A 181 1.66 -3.08 -11.22
C THR A 181 0.80 -3.28 -12.48
N ASP A 182 -0.07 -4.29 -12.48
CA ASP A 182 -1.07 -4.51 -13.54
C ASP A 182 -2.40 -3.80 -13.22
N GLY A 183 -2.63 -3.49 -11.95
CA GLY A 183 -3.77 -2.73 -11.48
C GLY A 183 -3.62 -2.27 -10.04
N PHE A 184 -4.71 -1.80 -9.44
CA PHE A 184 -4.68 -1.19 -8.12
C PHE A 184 -5.74 -1.77 -7.20
N MET A 185 -5.40 -1.90 -5.93
CA MET A 185 -6.36 -2.11 -4.86
C MET A 185 -6.59 -0.78 -4.16
N ILE A 186 -7.81 -0.27 -4.30
CA ILE A 186 -8.19 1.06 -3.83
C ILE A 186 -8.58 1.01 -2.36
N MET A 187 -7.81 1.68 -1.52
CA MET A 187 -8.08 1.83 -0.09
C MET A 187 -8.80 3.16 0.14
N ALA A 188 -10.07 3.11 0.52
CA ALA A 188 -10.89 4.28 0.78
C ALA A 188 -10.76 4.73 2.24
N THR A 189 -10.49 6.02 2.45
CA THR A 189 -10.40 6.62 3.79
C THR A 189 -11.78 6.95 4.37
N VAL A 190 -12.67 7.54 3.57
CA VAL A 190 -14.01 7.99 4.01
C VAL A 190 -15.04 7.36 3.09
N VAL A 191 -15.87 6.48 3.62
CA VAL A 191 -16.89 5.77 2.83
C VAL A 191 -18.29 6.39 3.03
N PRO A 192 -19.10 6.54 1.97
CA PRO A 192 -18.84 6.16 0.58
C PRO A 192 -18.08 7.23 -0.25
N GLU A 193 -17.82 8.41 0.32
CA GLU A 193 -17.34 9.58 -0.43
C GLU A 193 -16.07 9.33 -1.26
N SER A 194 -15.05 8.67 -0.70
CA SER A 194 -13.81 8.32 -1.39
C SER A 194 -14.08 7.53 -2.68
N PHE A 195 -15.05 6.61 -2.68
CA PHE A 195 -15.41 5.85 -3.89
C PHE A 195 -16.13 6.74 -4.92
N THR A 196 -17.00 7.64 -4.47
CA THR A 196 -17.65 8.62 -5.34
C THR A 196 -16.62 9.55 -6.01
N SER A 197 -15.62 10.04 -5.26
CA SER A 197 -14.55 10.86 -5.81
C SER A 197 -13.65 10.04 -6.75
N PHE A 198 -13.34 8.79 -6.39
CA PHE A 198 -12.53 7.90 -7.23
C PHE A 198 -13.21 7.54 -8.56
N ALA A 199 -14.54 7.45 -8.61
CA ALA A 199 -15.27 7.23 -9.87
C ALA A 199 -14.95 8.30 -10.94
N GLN A 200 -14.58 9.52 -10.52
CA GLN A 200 -14.15 10.58 -11.44
C GLN A 200 -12.79 10.27 -12.06
N VAL A 201 -11.88 9.63 -11.32
CA VAL A 201 -10.58 9.15 -11.82
C VAL A 201 -10.80 8.09 -12.90
N ILE A 202 -11.72 7.14 -12.66
CA ILE A 202 -12.08 6.09 -13.62
C ILE A 202 -12.57 6.72 -14.94
N ALA A 203 -13.40 7.76 -14.87
CA ALA A 203 -13.87 8.46 -16.07
C ALA A 203 -12.72 9.08 -16.88
N ARG A 204 -11.66 9.58 -16.21
CA ARG A 204 -10.46 10.11 -16.89
C ARG A 204 -9.64 9.00 -17.54
N LEU A 205 -9.46 7.87 -16.85
CA LEU A 205 -8.75 6.71 -17.41
C LEU A 205 -9.45 6.14 -18.66
N ASN A 206 -10.79 6.07 -18.66
CA ASN A 206 -11.56 5.57 -19.80
C ASN A 206 -11.60 6.54 -21.00
N GLY A 207 -11.43 7.84 -20.77
CA GLY A 207 -11.43 8.85 -21.83
C GLY A 207 -10.10 8.97 -22.60
N ARG A 208 -9.10 8.15 -22.23
CA ARG A 208 -7.72 8.20 -22.76
C ARG A 208 -7.37 7.05 -23.71
N THR A 209 -8.31 6.15 -24.02
CA THR A 209 -8.21 5.15 -25.10
C THR A 209 -8.56 5.74 -26.44
#